data_AF-E4Z497-F1
#
_entry.id   AF-E4Z497-F1
#
_cell.length_a   1.000
_cell.length_b   1.000
_cell.length_c   1.000
_cell.angle_alpha   90.00
_cell.angle_beta   90.00
_cell.angle_gamma   90.00
#
_symmetry.space_group_name_H-M   'P 1'
#
loop_
_entity.id
_entity.type
_entity.pdbx_description
1 polymer ?
#
loop_
_entity_poly.entity_id
_entity_poly.type
_entity_poly.pdbx_seq_one_letter_code
_entity_poly.pdbx_strand_id
1 'polypeptide(L)'
;HLGHCNSSYLPHNRGFDTFYGHTGGVLNYFQHNRAVGNCKYLDYFENDTPIHEKTGVYSTFDFGDHARKLYNKIDDPKFIYLALNAPHGPLMAPEHMIEEMRVLYPDSPRTRLTYLAMVKAIDLEMEKLLGTIWMKNEKRDTIIATGLETI
;
A
#
# COMPACT_ATOMS: atom_id res chain seq x y z
N HIS A 1 9.03 7.01 -3.27
CA HIS A 1 10.21 7.44 -2.49
C HIS A 1 11.52 7.36 -3.29
N LEU A 2 11.60 7.91 -4.51
CA LEU A 2 12.83 7.89 -5.35
C LEU A 2 13.11 9.26 -6.02
N GLY A 3 12.60 10.33 -5.40
CA GLY A 3 12.59 11.70 -5.95
C GLY A 3 11.19 12.13 -6.41
N HIS A 4 10.84 13.38 -6.14
CA HIS A 4 9.57 14.01 -6.55
C HIS A 4 9.70 15.53 -6.72
N CYS A 5 10.91 16.08 -6.72
CA CYS A 5 11.16 17.50 -6.95
C CYS A 5 11.24 17.87 -8.44
N ASN A 6 11.24 16.88 -9.33
CA ASN A 6 11.24 17.04 -10.77
C ASN A 6 10.34 15.96 -11.39
N SER A 7 9.55 16.31 -12.41
CA SER A 7 8.63 15.37 -13.08
C SER A 7 9.37 14.15 -13.65
N SER A 8 10.61 14.30 -14.10
CA SER A 8 11.46 13.19 -14.58
C SER A 8 11.77 12.12 -13.53
N TYR A 9 11.49 12.39 -12.24
CA TYR A 9 11.65 11.42 -11.16
C TYR A 9 10.35 10.67 -10.83
N LEU A 10 9.20 11.13 -11.35
CA LEU A 10 7.92 10.49 -11.09
C LEU A 10 7.85 9.10 -11.76
N PRO A 11 7.16 8.12 -11.16
CA PRO A 11 7.20 6.73 -11.65
C PRO A 11 6.74 6.59 -13.11
N HIS A 12 5.72 7.35 -13.51
CA HIS A 12 5.20 7.31 -14.87
C HIS A 12 6.15 7.94 -15.92
N ASN A 13 7.19 8.65 -15.47
CA ASN A 13 8.29 9.15 -16.31
C ASN A 13 9.56 8.28 -16.20
N ARG A 14 9.48 7.11 -15.54
CA ARG A 14 10.58 6.15 -15.34
C ARG A 14 10.22 4.71 -15.70
N GLY A 15 9.28 4.52 -16.63
CA GLY A 15 8.96 3.22 -17.22
C GLY A 15 7.72 2.52 -16.65
N PHE A 16 6.94 3.17 -15.78
CA PHE A 16 5.61 2.68 -15.41
C PHE A 16 4.54 3.36 -16.27
N ASP A 17 3.60 2.62 -16.84
CA ASP A 17 2.50 3.23 -17.60
C ASP A 17 1.52 4.01 -16.70
N THR A 18 1.39 3.57 -15.45
CA THR A 18 0.50 4.18 -14.46
C THR A 18 1.15 4.20 -13.07
N PHE A 19 0.75 5.18 -12.26
CA PHE A 19 1.14 5.33 -10.86
C PHE A 19 -0.07 5.62 -10.00
N TYR A 20 -0.20 4.90 -8.88
CA TYR A 20 -1.21 5.19 -7.85
C TYR A 20 -0.56 5.05 -6.47
N GLY A 21 -0.49 6.15 -5.72
CA GLY A 21 0.06 6.14 -4.36
C GLY A 21 0.76 7.43 -3.98
N HIS A 22 1.83 7.31 -3.20
CA HIS A 22 2.56 8.44 -2.63
C HIS A 22 4.02 8.48 -3.10
N THR A 23 4.59 9.68 -3.16
CA THR A 23 5.93 9.90 -3.70
C THR A 23 7.01 10.05 -2.63
N GLY A 24 6.62 10.50 -1.43
CA GLY A 24 7.48 10.62 -0.25
C GLY A 24 7.81 9.28 0.39
N GLY A 25 8.63 9.32 1.45
CA GLY A 25 9.04 8.13 2.21
C GLY A 25 8.19 7.83 3.44
N VAL A 26 7.29 8.74 3.82
CA VAL A 26 6.41 8.62 4.98
C VAL A 26 5.04 9.16 4.59
N LEU A 27 3.99 8.45 4.97
CA LEU A 27 2.60 8.80 4.67
C LEU A 27 1.75 8.59 5.92
N ASN A 28 0.86 9.54 6.22
CA ASN A 28 -0.24 9.28 7.15
C ASN A 28 -1.23 8.30 6.50
N TYR A 29 -1.45 7.14 7.14
CA TYR A 29 -2.25 6.04 6.57
C TYR A 29 -3.71 6.38 6.26
N PHE A 30 -4.28 7.39 6.91
CA PHE A 30 -5.69 7.76 6.74
C PHE A 30 -5.89 9.13 6.10
N GLN A 31 -5.00 10.08 6.39
CA GLN A 31 -5.12 11.45 5.87
C GLN A 31 -4.27 11.67 4.62
N HIS A 32 -3.45 10.69 4.25
CA HIS A 32 -2.62 10.67 3.05
C HIS A 32 -1.76 11.91 2.82
N ASN A 33 -1.33 12.50 3.93
CA ASN A 33 -0.50 13.68 3.94
C ASN A 33 0.84 13.39 4.59
N ARG A 34 1.80 14.25 4.26
CA ARG A 34 3.15 14.24 4.81
C ARG A 34 3.40 15.54 5.54
N ALA A 35 4.07 15.43 6.69
CA ALA A 35 4.56 16.59 7.45
C ALA A 35 6.05 16.81 7.13
N VAL A 36 6.41 18.05 6.78
CA VAL A 36 7.80 18.50 6.61
C VAL A 36 7.94 19.83 7.35
N GLY A 37 8.66 19.82 8.48
CA GLY A 37 8.66 20.94 9.41
C GLY A 37 7.25 21.24 9.90
N ASN A 38 6.82 22.50 9.80
CA ASN A 38 5.47 22.95 10.17
C ASN A 38 4.45 22.83 9.03
N CYS A 39 4.88 22.38 7.84
CA CYS A 39 4.02 22.26 6.68
C CYS A 39 3.46 20.84 6.57
N LYS A 40 2.19 20.74 6.19
CA LYS A 40 1.51 19.49 5.90
C LYS A 40 0.87 19.58 4.52
N TYR A 41 1.15 18.62 3.66
CA TYR A 41 0.64 18.59 2.29
C TYR A 41 0.20 17.19 1.92
N LEU A 42 -0.76 17.10 0.98
CA LEU A 42 -1.21 15.84 0.42
C LEU A 42 -0.06 15.18 -0.34
N ASP A 43 0.18 13.89 -0.10
CA ASP A 43 1.13 13.06 -0.83
C ASP A 43 0.40 11.80 -1.29
N TYR A 44 -0.59 11.98 -2.18
CA TYR A 44 -1.47 10.92 -2.66
C TYR A 44 -1.97 11.25 -4.06
N PHE A 45 -1.65 10.41 -5.04
CA PHE A 45 -1.79 10.74 -6.45
C PHE A 45 -2.21 9.55 -7.30
N GLU A 46 -2.94 9.83 -8.37
CA GLU A 46 -3.06 8.98 -9.56
C GLU A 46 -2.33 9.70 -10.71
N ASN A 47 -1.19 9.16 -11.11
CA ASN A 47 -0.20 9.82 -11.96
C ASN A 47 0.17 11.21 -11.40
N ASP A 48 -0.14 12.28 -12.12
CA ASP A 48 0.08 13.67 -11.70
C ASP A 48 -1.12 14.29 -10.95
N THR A 49 -2.23 13.55 -10.83
CA THR A 49 -3.48 14.09 -10.26
C THR A 49 -3.55 13.81 -8.76
N PRO A 50 -3.64 14.83 -7.90
CA PRO A 50 -3.83 14.64 -6.47
C PRO A 50 -5.22 14.04 -6.17
N ILE A 51 -5.28 13.10 -5.22
CA ILE A 51 -6.51 12.45 -4.79
C ILE A 51 -6.88 12.95 -3.39
N HIS A 52 -7.89 13.80 -3.28
CA HIS A 52 -8.37 14.33 -2.00
C HIS A 52 -9.42 13.43 -1.34
N GLU A 53 -10.06 12.57 -2.14
CA GLU A 53 -11.34 11.92 -1.83
C GLU A 53 -11.18 10.66 -0.97
N LYS A 54 -9.93 10.34 -0.59
CA LYS A 54 -9.55 9.15 0.17
C LYS A 54 -9.31 9.42 1.65
N THR A 55 -9.56 10.64 2.11
CA THR A 55 -9.42 10.97 3.55
C THR A 55 -10.28 10.03 4.41
N GLY A 56 -9.64 9.37 5.39
CA GLY A 56 -10.25 8.38 6.28
C GLY A 56 -10.15 6.94 5.77
N VAL A 57 -9.70 6.72 4.53
CA VAL A 57 -9.46 5.38 3.99
C VAL A 57 -8.08 4.91 4.41
N TYR A 58 -7.96 3.66 4.86
CA TYR A 58 -6.66 3.10 5.24
C TYR A 58 -5.84 2.74 3.99
N SER A 59 -4.65 3.35 3.84
CA SER A 59 -3.85 3.27 2.60
C SER A 59 -3.51 1.85 2.17
N THR A 60 -3.23 0.93 3.10
CA THR A 60 -2.94 -0.47 2.76
C THR A 60 -4.10 -1.13 2.02
N PHE A 61 -5.32 -0.92 2.49
CA PHE A 61 -6.52 -1.47 1.85
C PHE A 61 -6.82 -0.78 0.53
N ASP A 62 -6.59 0.54 0.44
CA ASP A 62 -6.79 1.29 -0.80
C ASP A 62 -5.80 0.86 -1.89
N PHE A 63 -4.52 0.68 -1.55
CA PHE A 63 -3.50 0.20 -2.48
C PHE A 63 -3.75 -1.24 -2.92
N GLY A 64 -4.14 -2.13 -2.01
CA GLY A 64 -4.52 -3.50 -2.35
C GLY A 64 -5.73 -3.56 -3.28
N ASP A 65 -6.75 -2.74 -3.03
CA ASP A 65 -7.93 -2.62 -3.90
C ASP A 65 -7.58 -2.07 -5.29
N HIS A 66 -6.77 -1.02 -5.35
CA HIS A 66 -6.30 -0.48 -6.61
C HIS A 66 -5.48 -1.50 -7.41
N ALA A 67 -4.58 -2.24 -6.76
CA ALA A 67 -3.78 -3.28 -7.40
C ALA A 67 -4.66 -4.37 -8.04
N ARG A 68 -5.69 -4.85 -7.33
CA ARG A 68 -6.65 -5.82 -7.90
C ARG A 68 -7.45 -5.26 -9.05
N LYS A 69 -7.91 -4.00 -8.97
CA LYS A 69 -8.62 -3.32 -10.06
C LYS A 69 -7.73 -3.19 -11.29
N LEU A 70 -6.48 -2.77 -11.10
CA LEU A 70 -5.49 -2.65 -12.16
C LEU A 70 -5.21 -4.02 -12.80
N TYR A 71 -4.98 -5.06 -12.00
CA TYR A 71 -4.74 -6.43 -12.47
C TYR A 71 -5.85 -6.96 -13.39
N ASN A 72 -7.11 -6.63 -13.08
CA ASN A 72 -8.26 -7.03 -13.87
C ASN A 72 -8.50 -6.15 -15.10
N LYS A 73 -7.99 -4.92 -15.12
CA LYS A 73 -8.19 -3.95 -16.20
C LYS A 73 -7.17 -4.09 -17.33
N ILE A 74 -5.93 -4.48 -17.01
CA ILE A 74 -4.84 -4.55 -17.98
C ILE A 74 -4.71 -5.97 -18.55
N ASP A 75 -4.44 -6.06 -19.85
CA ASP A 75 -4.17 -7.32 -20.55
C ASP A 75 -2.74 -7.80 -20.31
N ASP A 76 -2.49 -9.08 -20.62
CA ASP A 76 -1.17 -9.68 -20.49
C ASP A 76 -0.25 -9.41 -21.70
N PRO A 77 1.08 -9.35 -21.51
CA PRO A 77 1.79 -9.47 -20.23
C PRO A 77 1.73 -8.18 -19.40
N LYS A 78 1.59 -8.31 -18.07
CA LYS A 78 1.55 -7.17 -17.14
C LYS A 78 2.67 -7.21 -16.10
N PHE A 79 3.12 -6.04 -15.70
CA PHE A 79 4.05 -5.85 -14.58
C PHE A 79 3.42 -4.93 -13.53
N ILE A 80 3.27 -5.41 -12.31
CA ILE A 80 2.71 -4.64 -11.19
C ILE A 80 3.73 -4.61 -10.05
N TYR A 81 4.11 -3.40 -9.65
CA TYR A 81 4.94 -3.16 -8.48
C TYR A 81 4.10 -2.60 -7.33
N LEU A 82 3.70 -3.47 -6.40
CA LEU A 82 2.89 -3.10 -5.23
C LEU A 82 3.80 -2.77 -4.04
N ALA A 83 4.16 -1.49 -3.90
CA ALA A 83 4.98 -0.99 -2.81
C ALA A 83 4.12 -0.43 -1.66
N LEU A 84 3.60 -1.32 -0.81
CA LEU A 84 2.83 -0.89 0.37
C LEU A 84 3.70 -0.06 1.32
N ASN A 85 3.13 1.00 1.88
CA ASN A 85 3.82 1.79 2.92
C ASN A 85 3.83 1.08 4.28
N ALA A 86 2.89 0.16 4.52
CA ALA A 86 2.89 -0.71 5.68
C ALA A 86 4.13 -1.64 5.72
N PRO A 87 4.69 -1.93 6.90
CA PRO A 87 4.28 -1.48 8.24
C PRO A 87 5.09 -0.27 8.75
N HIS A 88 5.60 0.59 7.85
CA HIS A 88 6.44 1.74 8.24
C HIS A 88 5.68 2.73 9.15
N GLY A 89 6.41 3.47 9.98
CA GLY A 89 5.83 4.54 10.79
C GLY A 89 5.20 5.67 9.95
N PRO A 90 4.22 6.43 10.51
CA PRO A 90 3.68 6.32 11.87
C PRO A 90 2.80 5.08 12.06
N LEU A 91 2.80 4.50 13.26
CA LEU A 91 2.00 3.30 13.55
C LEU A 91 0.51 3.64 13.58
N MET A 92 -0.21 3.20 12.57
CA MET A 92 -1.64 3.45 12.39
C MET A 92 -2.27 2.22 11.75
N ALA A 93 -3.36 1.73 12.32
CA ALA A 93 -4.17 0.64 11.77
C ALA A 93 -5.65 0.89 12.12
N PRO A 94 -6.60 0.26 11.41
CA PRO A 94 -8.01 0.30 11.80
C PRO A 94 -8.22 -0.21 13.24
N GLU A 95 -9.00 0.51 14.05
CA GLU A 95 -9.14 0.21 15.48
C GLU A 95 -9.64 -1.22 15.74
N HIS A 96 -10.57 -1.71 14.93
CA HIS A 96 -11.08 -3.08 15.06
C HIS A 96 -9.97 -4.13 14.92
N MET A 97 -9.00 -3.93 14.03
CA MET A 97 -7.87 -4.85 13.87
C MET A 97 -6.89 -4.78 15.04
N ILE A 98 -6.71 -3.59 15.64
CA ILE A 98 -5.90 -3.44 16.85
C ILE A 98 -6.55 -4.21 18.00
N GLU A 99 -7.87 -4.14 18.12
CA GLU A 99 -8.61 -4.86 19.16
C GLU A 99 -8.58 -6.38 18.95
N GLU A 100 -8.66 -6.86 17.70
CA GLU A 100 -8.40 -8.27 17.40
C GLU A 100 -7.01 -8.71 17.88
N MET A 101 -5.98 -7.89 17.66
CA MET A 101 -4.63 -8.21 18.16
C MET A 101 -4.57 -8.17 19.69
N ARG A 102 -5.35 -7.30 20.35
CA ARG A 102 -5.43 -7.27 21.81
C ARG A 102 -5.98 -8.58 22.37
N VAL A 103 -7.01 -9.15 21.74
CA VAL A 103 -7.58 -10.45 22.15
C VAL A 103 -6.54 -11.57 22.04
N LEU A 104 -5.73 -11.57 20.98
CA LEU A 104 -4.70 -12.59 20.73
C LEU A 104 -3.43 -12.39 21.59
N TYR A 105 -3.08 -11.14 21.90
CA TYR A 105 -1.86 -10.76 22.59
C TYR A 105 -2.16 -9.77 23.73
N PRO A 106 -2.92 -10.16 24.77
CA PRO A 106 -3.46 -9.25 25.78
C PRO A 106 -2.40 -8.48 26.56
N ASP A 107 -1.21 -9.06 26.73
CA ASP A 107 -0.09 -8.45 27.47
C ASP A 107 0.79 -7.55 26.61
N SER A 108 0.52 -7.42 25.31
CA SER A 108 1.32 -6.59 24.41
C SER A 108 0.95 -5.10 24.48
N PRO A 109 1.93 -4.18 24.41
CA PRO A 109 1.66 -2.74 24.40
C PRO A 109 0.91 -2.35 23.12
N ARG A 110 0.10 -1.29 23.18
CA ARG A 110 -0.69 -0.79 22.04
C ARG A 110 0.13 -0.57 20.78
N THR A 111 1.37 -0.08 20.90
CA THR A 111 2.30 0.07 19.76
C THR A 111 2.59 -1.24 19.05
N ARG A 112 2.82 -2.33 19.79
CA ARG A 112 3.02 -3.67 19.23
C ARG A 112 1.75 -4.20 18.59
N LEU A 113 0.60 -4.01 19.25
CA LEU A 113 -0.71 -4.41 18.71
C LEU A 113 -1.02 -3.68 17.40
N THR A 114 -0.75 -2.38 17.31
CA THR A 114 -0.90 -1.61 16.07
C THR A 114 0.02 -2.12 14.99
N TYR A 115 1.31 -2.38 15.28
CA TYR A 115 2.23 -2.96 14.31
C TYR A 115 1.74 -4.32 13.78
N LEU A 116 1.27 -5.21 14.67
CA LEU A 116 0.73 -6.52 14.29
C LEU A 116 -0.52 -6.36 13.41
N ALA A 117 -1.41 -5.41 13.72
CA ALA A 117 -2.57 -5.10 12.89
C ALA A 117 -2.17 -4.59 11.49
N MET A 118 -1.11 -3.78 11.39
CA MET A 118 -0.57 -3.32 10.10
C MET A 118 -0.02 -4.49 9.27
N VAL A 119 0.73 -5.41 9.89
CA VAL A 119 1.25 -6.61 9.21
C VAL A 119 0.11 -7.52 8.77
N LYS A 120 -0.91 -7.74 9.63
CA LYS A 120 -2.12 -8.46 9.26
C LYS A 120 -2.82 -7.84 8.05
N ALA A 121 -2.87 -6.51 7.96
CA ALA A 121 -3.46 -5.84 6.80
C ALA A 121 -2.69 -6.10 5.50
N ILE A 122 -1.36 -6.20 5.55
CA ILE A 122 -0.54 -6.60 4.39
C ILE A 122 -0.95 -8.02 3.95
N ASP A 123 -0.98 -8.96 4.89
CA ASP A 123 -1.33 -10.35 4.63
C ASP A 123 -2.71 -10.49 3.99
N LEU A 124 -3.73 -9.80 4.52
CA LEU A 124 -5.08 -9.79 3.97
C LEU A 124 -5.15 -9.25 2.54
N GLU A 125 -4.41 -8.19 2.22
CA GLU A 125 -4.41 -7.64 0.86
C GLU A 125 -3.64 -8.53 -0.13
N MET A 126 -2.58 -9.19 0.33
CA MET A 126 -1.86 -10.21 -0.45
C MET A 126 -2.74 -11.43 -0.72
N GLU A 127 -3.47 -11.92 0.29
CA GLU A 127 -4.44 -13.01 0.13
C GLU A 127 -5.48 -12.68 -0.96
N LYS A 128 -6.07 -11.49 -0.91
CA LYS A 128 -7.06 -11.04 -1.90
C LYS A 128 -6.46 -10.93 -3.31
N LEU A 129 -5.23 -10.43 -3.44
CA LEU A 129 -4.55 -10.32 -4.73
C LEU A 129 -4.24 -11.72 -5.30
N LEU A 130 -3.69 -12.61 -4.49
CA LEU A 130 -3.43 -14.01 -4.86
C LEU A 130 -4.72 -14.73 -5.26
N GLY A 131 -5.80 -14.54 -4.51
CA GLY A 131 -7.12 -15.06 -4.85
C GLY A 131 -7.60 -14.59 -6.21
N THR A 132 -7.36 -13.31 -6.56
CA THR A 132 -7.69 -12.76 -7.89
C THR A 132 -6.94 -13.47 -9.00
N ILE A 133 -5.62 -13.69 -8.83
CA ILE A 133 -4.75 -14.40 -9.79
C ILE A 133 -5.21 -15.86 -9.96
N TRP A 134 -5.51 -16.53 -8.84
CA TRP A 134 -5.93 -17.93 -8.85
C TRP A 134 -7.29 -18.14 -9.49
N MET A 135 -8.26 -17.26 -9.25
CA MET A 135 -9.58 -17.31 -9.88
C MET A 135 -9.51 -17.15 -11.40
N LYS A 136 -8.49 -16.45 -11.92
CA LYS A 136 -8.25 -16.29 -13.36
C LYS A 136 -7.43 -17.42 -13.97
N ASN A 137 -7.02 -18.40 -13.18
CA ASN A 137 -6.16 -19.52 -13.60
C ASN A 137 -4.78 -19.08 -14.14
N GLU A 138 -4.31 -17.89 -13.74
CA GLU A 138 -3.05 -17.27 -14.20
C GLU A 138 -1.86 -17.60 -13.28
N LYS A 139 -2.06 -18.49 -12.29
CA LYS A 139 -1.04 -18.85 -11.29
C LYS A 139 0.26 -19.36 -11.91
N ARG A 140 0.18 -20.14 -12.99
CA ARG A 140 1.37 -20.73 -13.64
C ARG A 140 2.13 -19.74 -14.51
N ASP A 141 1.46 -18.66 -14.92
CA ASP A 141 1.99 -17.64 -15.82
C ASP A 141 2.32 -16.33 -15.08
N THR A 142 2.23 -16.35 -13.75
CA THR A 142 2.51 -15.18 -12.89
C THR A 142 3.69 -15.47 -11.96
N ILE A 143 4.72 -14.64 -12.04
CA ILE A 143 5.82 -14.63 -11.06
C ILE A 143 5.47 -13.64 -9.96
N ILE A 144 5.54 -14.10 -8.71
CA ILE A 144 5.30 -13.27 -7.52
C ILE A 144 6.59 -13.24 -6.71
N ALA A 145 7.14 -12.05 -6.53
CA ALA A 145 8.32 -11.82 -5.71
C ALA A 145 7.95 -10.91 -4.54
N THR A 146 8.30 -11.32 -3.33
CA THR A 146 8.13 -10.52 -2.11
C THR A 146 9.50 -10.20 -1.52
N GLY A 147 9.61 -9.05 -0.84
CA GLY A 147 10.85 -8.58 -0.22
C GLY A 147 11.17 -9.25 1.10
N LEU A 148 11.14 -10.58 1.15
CA LEU A 148 11.72 -11.43 2.19
C LEU A 148 12.39 -12.58 1.44
N GLU A 149 13.64 -12.91 1.81
CA GLU A 149 14.44 -13.93 1.15
C GLU A 149 13.59 -15.14 0.74
N THR A 150 13.69 -15.51 -0.53
CA THR A 150 13.27 -16.81 -1.05
C THR A 150 13.77 -17.90 -0.10
N ILE A 151 12.84 -18.58 0.59
CA ILE A 151 13.11 -19.86 1.26
C ILE A 151 12.86 -20.97 0.25
#